data_AF-A0AAV0MCP3-F1
#
_entry.id   AF-A0AAV0MCP3-F1
#
_cell.length_a   1.000
_cell.length_b   1.000
_cell.length_c   1.000
_cell.angle_alpha   90.00
_cell.angle_beta   90.00
_cell.angle_gamma   90.00
#
_symmetry.space_group_name_H-M   'P 1'
#
loop_
_entity.id
_entity.type
_entity.pdbx_description
1 polymer ?
#
loop_
_entity_poly.entity_id
_entity_poly.type
_entity_poly.pdbx_seq_one_letter_code
_entity_poly.pdbx_strand_id
1 'polypeptide(L)'
;MQEHYQYACPLCSKSVCDMSKVWEKFDMEIAATPMPGPYQGKMVHFQNSSPYHSPLRHVPFCFSLIFFFSFAWQVRILCNDCGRTSQVQFHIVAQKCTHCKSYNTRQTRS
;
A
#
# COMPACT_ATOMS: atom_id res chain seq x y z
N MET A 1 -1.11 -19.78 21.93
CA MET A 1 -2.37 -19.23 21.40
C MET A 1 -1.97 -18.03 20.56
N GLN A 2 -2.08 -18.08 19.23
CA GLN A 2 -1.75 -16.92 18.40
C GLN A 2 -2.83 -15.88 18.68
N GLU A 3 -2.49 -14.87 19.49
CA GLU A 3 -3.40 -13.77 19.81
C GLU A 3 -3.56 -12.92 18.55
N HIS A 4 -4.59 -13.27 17.76
CA HIS A 4 -5.04 -12.44 16.66
C HIS A 4 -5.70 -11.19 17.25
N TYR A 5 -4.90 -10.18 17.56
CA TYR A 5 -5.39 -8.86 17.93
C TYR A 5 -6.14 -8.24 16.75
N GLN A 6 -7.45 -8.50 16.67
CA GLN A 6 -8.33 -7.80 15.75
C GLN A 6 -8.57 -6.39 16.29
N TYR A 7 -7.77 -5.44 15.81
CA TYR A 7 -7.91 -4.02 16.12
C TYR A 7 -9.13 -3.36 15.47
N ALA A 8 -9.87 -4.10 14.64
CA ALA A 8 -11.07 -3.64 13.95
C ALA A 8 -12.33 -4.25 14.58
N CYS A 9 -13.35 -3.40 14.79
CA CYS A 9 -14.65 -3.82 15.29
C CYS A 9 -15.32 -4.78 14.29
N PRO A 10 -15.77 -5.97 14.71
CA PRO A 10 -16.40 -6.92 13.79
C PRO A 10 -17.76 -6.45 13.25
N LEU A 11 -18.37 -5.45 13.89
CA LEU A 11 -19.68 -4.91 13.48
C LEU A 11 -19.56 -3.81 12.43
N CYS A 12 -18.56 -2.93 12.56
CA CYS A 12 -18.45 -1.74 11.70
C CYS A 12 -17.10 -1.60 10.97
N SER A 13 -16.16 -2.52 11.22
CA SER A 13 -14.80 -2.52 10.65
C SER A 13 -13.91 -1.31 11.02
N LYS A 14 -14.38 -0.40 11.88
CA LYS A 14 -13.58 0.72 12.40
C LYS A 14 -12.57 0.24 13.42
N SER A 15 -11.48 0.97 13.58
CA SER A 15 -10.53 0.73 14.66
C SER A 15 -11.19 0.92 16.03
N VAL A 16 -10.99 -0.03 16.94
CA VAL A 16 -11.63 -0.04 18.27
C VAL A 16 -10.96 0.95 19.24
N CYS A 17 -9.66 1.18 19.07
CA CYS A 17 -8.86 2.07 19.90
C CYS A 17 -7.92 2.94 19.04
N ASP A 18 -7.21 3.87 19.68
CA ASP A 18 -6.16 4.63 19.02
C ASP A 18 -5.00 3.70 18.61
N MET A 19 -4.80 3.59 17.30
CA MET A 19 -3.79 2.74 16.68
C MET A 19 -2.58 3.53 16.18
N SER A 20 -2.47 4.83 16.52
CA SER A 20 -1.37 5.73 16.13
C SER A 20 0.02 5.09 16.25
N LYS A 21 0.35 4.52 17.41
CA LYS A 21 1.64 3.85 17.67
C LYS A 21 1.91 2.64 16.79
N VAL A 22 0.87 1.92 16.38
CA VAL A 22 1.01 0.78 15.47
C VAL A 22 1.22 1.29 14.06
N TRP A 23 0.58 2.40 13.70
CA TRP A 23 0.68 3.00 12.38
C TRP A 23 2.04 3.64 12.15
N GLU A 24 2.66 4.19 13.19
CA GLU A 24 4.07 4.62 13.17
C GLU A 24 5.03 3.47 12.85
N LYS A 25 4.75 2.25 13.34
CA LYS A 25 5.56 1.08 12.98
C LYS A 25 5.41 0.73 11.50
N PHE A 26 4.19 0.82 10.96
CA PHE A 26 3.99 0.65 9.52
C PHE A 26 4.69 1.73 8.70
N ASP A 27 4.67 2.99 9.14
CA ASP A 27 5.42 4.06 8.49
C ASP A 27 6.91 3.73 8.39
N MET A 28 7.51 3.27 9.50
CA MET A 28 8.92 2.87 9.53
C MET A 28 9.20 1.67 8.62
N GLU A 29 8.35 0.64 8.65
CA GLU A 29 8.52 -0.56 7.83
C GLU A 29 8.39 -0.25 6.33
N ILE A 30 7.41 0.56 5.95
CA ILE A 30 7.21 1.02 4.57
C ILE A 30 8.41 1.82 4.08
N ALA A 31 8.97 2.69 4.93
CA ALA A 31 10.17 3.45 4.59
C ALA A 31 11.41 2.54 4.45
N ALA A 32 11.52 1.49 5.26
CA ALA A 32 12.63 0.55 5.24
C ALA A 32 12.54 -0.49 4.12
N THR A 33 11.33 -0.78 3.61
CA THR A 33 11.06 -1.83 2.61
C THR A 33 10.42 -1.27 1.34
N PRO A 34 11.11 -0.38 0.60
CA PRO A 34 10.54 0.21 -0.62
C PRO A 34 10.12 -0.86 -1.63
N MET A 35 9.05 -0.57 -2.38
CA MET A 35 8.47 -1.51 -3.34
C MET A 35 9.52 -2.03 -4.35
N PRO A 36 9.69 -3.35 -4.49
CA PRO A 36 10.69 -3.90 -5.39
C PRO A 36 10.41 -3.55 -6.86
N GLY A 37 11.48 -3.37 -7.64
CA GLY A 37 11.50 -3.14 -9.09
C GLY A 37 10.43 -3.85 -9.95
N PRO A 38 10.21 -5.17 -9.83
CA PRO A 38 9.20 -5.88 -10.63
C PRO A 38 7.74 -5.47 -10.34
N TYR A 39 7.52 -4.84 -9.19
CA TYR A 39 6.30 -4.18 -8.77
C TYR A 39 6.48 -2.65 -8.82
N GLN A 40 7.28 -2.13 -9.77
CA GLN A 40 7.38 -0.72 -10.23
C GLN A 40 6.65 -0.47 -11.60
N GLY A 41 5.76 0.54 -11.74
CA GLY A 41 4.94 0.90 -12.92
C GLY A 41 3.59 0.23 -13.33
N LYS A 42 2.93 -0.70 -12.65
CA LYS A 42 1.67 -1.36 -13.11
C LYS A 42 0.45 -0.83 -12.35
N MET A 43 -0.69 -0.71 -12.99
CA MET A 43 -1.96 -0.51 -12.28
C MET A 43 -2.53 -1.88 -11.99
N VAL A 44 -2.81 -2.22 -10.73
CA VAL A 44 -3.46 -3.51 -10.40
C VAL A 44 -4.94 -3.38 -10.70
N HIS A 45 -5.31 -3.44 -11.98
CA HIS A 45 -6.66 -3.80 -12.37
C HIS A 45 -6.72 -5.33 -12.30
N PHE A 46 -7.35 -5.88 -11.25
CA PHE A 46 -7.48 -7.32 -11.10
C PHE A 46 -8.53 -7.84 -12.11
N GLN A 47 -8.14 -7.99 -13.37
CA GLN A 47 -8.87 -8.84 -14.31
C GLN A 47 -8.19 -10.21 -14.31
N ASN A 48 -8.96 -11.24 -13.98
CA ASN A 48 -8.53 -12.64 -13.99
C ASN A 48 -8.01 -13.02 -15.39
N SER A 49 -6.70 -12.99 -15.60
CA SER A 49 -6.03 -13.75 -16.66
C SER A 49 -4.55 -13.98 -16.29
N SER A 50 -4.16 -15.25 -16.32
CA SER A 50 -2.83 -15.81 -16.04
C SER A 50 -2.17 -16.21 -17.38
N PRO A 51 -0.99 -16.85 -17.44
CA PRO A 51 0.35 -16.62 -16.89
C PRO A 51 1.37 -16.39 -18.05
N TYR A 52 2.66 -16.17 -17.75
CA TYR A 52 3.80 -16.05 -18.69
C TYR A 52 3.96 -14.73 -19.47
N HIS A 53 4.99 -13.95 -19.12
CA HIS A 53 6.18 -13.80 -19.96
C HIS A 53 7.35 -13.21 -19.14
N SER A 54 8.52 -13.84 -19.30
CA SER A 54 9.81 -13.53 -18.68
C SER A 54 10.69 -12.68 -19.66
N PRO A 55 12.00 -12.51 -19.46
CA PRO A 55 12.64 -11.32 -18.89
C PRO A 55 13.62 -10.63 -19.87
N LEU A 56 14.32 -9.61 -19.34
CA LEU A 56 15.58 -8.98 -19.83
C LEU A 56 15.44 -7.68 -20.62
N ARG A 57 15.90 -6.57 -20.00
CA ARG A 57 16.96 -5.71 -20.55
C ARG A 57 17.54 -4.81 -19.45
N HIS A 58 18.78 -5.12 -19.10
CA HIS A 58 19.73 -4.24 -18.43
C HIS A 58 20.03 -3.04 -19.32
N VAL A 59 20.15 -1.83 -18.74
CA VAL A 59 21.04 -0.80 -19.28
C VAL A 59 21.68 -0.01 -18.12
N PRO A 60 22.97 0.37 -18.21
CA PRO A 60 23.80 0.71 -17.07
C PRO A 60 23.93 2.24 -16.84
N PHE A 61 24.32 2.58 -15.60
CA PHE A 61 25.13 3.74 -15.18
C PHE A 61 24.77 5.15 -15.70
N CYS A 62 24.19 5.97 -14.83
CA CYS A 62 24.76 7.29 -14.53
C CYS A 62 24.42 7.71 -13.10
N PHE A 63 25.47 7.78 -12.28
CA PHE A 63 25.52 8.45 -11.00
C PHE A 63 25.12 9.93 -11.20
N SER A 64 24.30 10.46 -10.27
CA SER A 64 23.84 11.86 -10.13
C SER A 64 22.37 12.10 -10.51
N LEU A 65 21.55 12.38 -9.48
CA LEU A 65 20.15 12.84 -9.48
C LEU A 65 19.00 11.82 -9.69
N ILE A 66 19.11 10.61 -9.16
CA ILE A 66 17.97 9.66 -9.12
C ILE A 66 17.18 9.82 -7.80
N PHE A 67 16.49 10.95 -7.64
CA PHE A 67 15.42 11.08 -6.61
C PHE A 67 14.03 11.28 -7.23
N PHE A 68 13.89 11.27 -8.56
CA PHE A 68 12.71 11.86 -9.20
C PHE A 68 12.10 11.06 -10.37
N PHE A 69 12.16 9.73 -10.33
CA PHE A 69 11.20 8.93 -11.11
C PHE A 69 10.22 8.23 -10.16
N SER A 70 9.45 9.05 -9.44
CA SER A 70 8.22 8.68 -8.74
C SER A 70 7.12 8.29 -9.75
N PHE A 71 7.27 7.15 -10.43
CA PHE A 71 6.24 6.68 -11.38
C PHE A 71 5.29 5.71 -10.67
N ALA A 72 4.10 6.26 -10.42
CA ALA A 72 3.19 5.96 -9.33
C ALA A 72 2.31 4.73 -9.56
N TRP A 73 2.38 3.77 -8.63
CA TRP A 73 1.33 2.74 -8.51
C TRP A 73 0.27 3.27 -7.60
N GLN A 74 -0.90 3.59 -8.14
CA GLN A 74 -1.98 4.08 -7.32
C GLN A 74 -3.07 3.05 -7.20
N VAL A 75 -3.54 2.86 -5.97
CA VAL A 75 -4.73 2.08 -5.65
C VAL A 75 -5.79 2.99 -5.07
N ARG A 76 -7.04 2.74 -5.44
CA ARG A 76 -8.20 3.35 -4.79
C ARG A 76 -8.50 2.58 -3.51
N ILE A 77 -8.50 3.29 -2.40
CA ILE A 77 -8.80 2.74 -1.09
C ILE A 77 -9.98 3.48 -0.47
N LEU A 78 -10.79 2.76 0.31
CA LEU A 78 -11.75 3.32 1.24
C LEU A 78 -11.20 3.15 2.66
N CYS A 79 -11.15 4.22 3.44
CA CYS A 79 -10.78 4.15 4.84
C CYS A 79 -11.98 3.77 5.71
N ASN A 80 -11.83 2.75 6.55
CA ASN A 80 -12.92 2.31 7.43
C ASN A 80 -13.17 3.32 8.57
N ASP A 81 -12.15 4.03 9.06
CA ASP A 81 -12.30 4.96 10.18
C ASP A 81 -12.99 6.27 9.78
N CYS A 82 -12.53 6.91 8.69
CA CYS A 82 -13.05 8.19 8.23
C CYS A 82 -14.07 8.10 7.09
N GLY A 83 -14.24 6.93 6.46
CA GLY A 83 -15.22 6.71 5.38
C GLY A 83 -14.87 7.37 4.04
N ARG A 84 -13.70 8.00 3.90
CA ARG A 84 -13.29 8.69 2.66
C ARG A 84 -12.51 7.75 1.73
N THR A 85 -12.75 7.93 0.43
CA THR A 85 -11.99 7.27 -0.63
C THR A 85 -10.81 8.13 -1.04
N SER A 86 -9.64 7.53 -1.20
CA SER A 86 -8.43 8.22 -1.66
C SER A 86 -7.62 7.35 -2.62
N GLN A 87 -6.91 7.96 -3.56
CA GLN A 87 -5.89 7.29 -4.37
C GLN A 87 -4.53 7.45 -3.70
N VAL A 88 -3.90 6.33 -3.37
CA VAL A 88 -2.64 6.31 -2.61
C VAL A 88 -1.65 5.36 -3.25
N GLN A 89 -0.36 5.57 -2.96
CA GLN A 89 0.70 4.71 -3.47
C GLN A 89 0.54 3.29 -2.90
N PHE A 90 0.51 2.29 -3.77
CA PHE A 90 0.41 0.89 -3.37
C PHE A 90 1.68 0.48 -2.62
N HIS A 91 1.52 0.06 -1.37
CA HIS A 91 2.55 -0.69 -0.63
C HIS A 91 2.08 -2.10 -0.25
N ILE A 92 2.96 -3.11 -0.32
CA ILE A 92 2.57 -4.49 0.03
C ILE A 92 2.15 -4.64 1.51
N VAL A 93 2.80 -3.87 2.39
CA VAL A 93 2.54 -3.86 3.84
C VAL A 93 1.16 -3.28 4.15
N ALA A 94 0.90 -2.01 3.79
CA ALA A 94 -0.35 -1.33 4.12
C ALA A 94 -0.55 -0.05 3.29
N GLN A 95 -1.81 0.38 3.13
CA GLN A 95 -2.16 1.61 2.42
C GLN A 95 -2.56 2.72 3.39
N LYS A 96 -1.81 3.82 3.43
CA LYS A 96 -2.07 4.94 4.33
C LYS A 96 -3.12 5.88 3.78
N CYS A 97 -4.19 6.12 4.52
CA CYS A 97 -5.20 7.11 4.20
C CYS A 97 -4.60 8.53 4.28
N THR A 98 -4.79 9.33 3.24
CA THR A 98 -4.30 10.72 3.20
C THR A 98 -5.02 11.64 4.20
N HIS A 99 -6.29 11.33 4.51
CA HIS A 99 -7.17 12.18 5.32
C HIS A 99 -7.00 12.01 6.84
N CYS A 100 -6.95 10.78 7.35
CA CYS A 100 -6.85 10.51 8.80
C CYS A 100 -5.59 9.72 9.18
N LYS A 101 -4.67 9.49 8.23
CA LYS A 101 -3.42 8.74 8.43
C LYS A 101 -3.62 7.26 8.78
N SER A 102 -4.85 6.76 8.61
CA SER A 102 -5.23 5.37 8.85
C SER A 102 -4.74 4.36 7.86
N TYR A 103 -4.25 3.25 8.41
CA TYR A 103 -3.95 2.02 7.68
C TYR A 103 -5.11 1.02 7.71
N ASN A 104 -6.19 1.29 8.47
CA ASN A 104 -7.43 0.52 8.42
C ASN A 104 -8.22 0.92 7.16
N THR A 105 -7.72 0.45 6.02
CA THR A 105 -8.23 0.78 4.68
C THR A 105 -8.46 -0.51 3.89
N ARG A 106 -9.43 -0.47 2.98
CA ARG A 106 -9.69 -1.57 2.04
C ARG A 106 -9.58 -1.08 0.60
N GLN A 107 -9.06 -1.93 -0.29
CA GLN A 107 -9.05 -1.62 -1.71
C GLN A 107 -10.46 -1.67 -2.28
N THR A 108 -10.80 -0.71 -3.12
CA THR A 108 -12.06 -0.69 -3.87
C THR A 108 -11.76 -1.06 -5.32
N ARG A 109 -12.38 -2.15 -5.82
CA ARG A 109 -12.32 -2.51 -7.24
C ARG A 109 -13.23 -1.54 -8.00
N SER A 110 -12.70 -0.88 -9.03
CA SER A 110 -13.51 -0.22 -10.07
C SER A 110 -13.76 -1.18 -11.22
#